data_AF-A0A5J5GU83-F1
#
_entry.id   AF-A0A5J5GU83-F1
#
_cell.length_a   1.000
_cell.length_b   1.000
_cell.length_c   1.000
_cell.angle_alpha   90.00
_cell.angle_beta   90.00
_cell.angle_gamma   90.00
#
_symmetry.space_group_name_H-M   'P 1'
#
loop_
_entity.id
_entity.type
_entity.pdbx_description
1 polymer ?
#
loop_
_entity_poly.entity_id
_entity_poly.type
_entity_poly.pdbx_seq_one_letter_code
_entity_poly.pdbx_strand_id
1 'polypeptide(L)'
;MIGEALALLALILFSTNIILTKVATARVNSNLGFLISVSVNVLFAALLLLIQFIFFDLGTIGWDTKGFFLFLAAGFFSTYLGRWFFFETIAKLGPTRASAFQVSNPLFTTIIAWGFLEEKLDSTDLSAIFLMLLGLFLVSYISKRAGDEEVAATQEMIKSRTFKQFVVGQLIQTGILLAFLSSFFYAIGNIVRGVAIQSWNQPILGGLLGALLGFLLHVITNKSTRHFWSEIKKSDRTGVTFYMISGAITISAQIAVIASMRYIPISIANLITLSTPIIVTPVSYFLFKNQEGITYKTIIGIVLVMSGLCLIIL
;
A
#
# COMPACT_ATOMS: atom_id res chain seq x y z
N MET A 1 -15.82 -14.69 9.76
CA MET A 1 -16.12 -14.55 8.32
C MET A 1 -16.30 -13.11 7.83
N ILE A 2 -16.95 -12.18 8.56
CA ILE A 2 -17.15 -10.82 8.01
C ILE A 2 -15.84 -10.03 7.87
N GLY A 3 -14.89 -10.20 8.80
CA GLY A 3 -13.59 -9.52 8.74
C GLY A 3 -12.73 -10.04 7.58
N GLU A 4 -12.68 -11.35 7.43
CA GLU A 4 -11.98 -12.08 6.39
C GLU A 4 -12.54 -11.72 5.02
N ALA A 5 -13.86 -11.65 4.87
CA ALA A 5 -14.51 -11.20 3.64
C ALA A 5 -14.16 -9.76 3.27
N LEU A 6 -14.11 -8.84 4.24
CA LEU A 6 -13.70 -7.46 4.02
C LEU A 6 -12.21 -7.35 3.64
N ALA A 7 -11.34 -8.15 4.26
CA ALA A 7 -9.92 -8.22 3.91
C ALA A 7 -9.69 -8.80 2.51
N LEU A 8 -10.45 -9.83 2.11
CA LEU A 8 -10.44 -10.39 0.76
C LEU A 8 -10.98 -9.40 -0.28
N LEU A 9 -12.03 -8.65 0.05
CA LEU A 9 -12.53 -7.56 -0.80
C LEU A 9 -11.43 -6.50 -1.01
N ALA A 10 -10.74 -6.11 0.07
CA ALA A 10 -9.62 -5.18 -0.03
C ALA A 10 -8.49 -5.73 -0.89
N LEU A 11 -8.13 -7.01 -0.72
CA LEU A 11 -7.14 -7.71 -1.56
C LEU A 11 -7.51 -7.63 -3.05
N ILE A 12 -8.77 -7.90 -3.42
CA ILE A 12 -9.25 -7.84 -4.81
C ILE A 12 -9.17 -6.40 -5.34
N LEU A 13 -9.63 -5.43 -4.56
CA LEU A 13 -9.60 -4.01 -4.94
C LEU A 13 -8.17 -3.50 -5.11
N PHE A 14 -7.25 -3.79 -4.18
CA PHE A 14 -5.85 -3.42 -4.32
C PHE A 14 -5.17 -4.12 -5.50
N SER A 15 -5.46 -5.40 -5.73
CA SER A 15 -4.91 -6.13 -6.88
C SER A 15 -5.39 -5.54 -8.21
N THR A 16 -6.68 -5.21 -8.30
CA THR A 16 -7.26 -4.50 -9.45
C THR A 16 -6.59 -3.14 -9.64
N ASN A 17 -6.39 -2.40 -8.55
CA ASN A 17 -5.75 -1.10 -8.59
C ASN A 17 -4.29 -1.17 -9.06
N ILE A 18 -3.53 -2.20 -8.66
CA ILE A 18 -2.15 -2.41 -9.12
C ILE A 18 -2.11 -2.57 -10.64
N ILE A 19 -2.98 -3.39 -11.21
CA ILE A 19 -3.05 -3.62 -12.66
C ILE A 19 -3.48 -2.34 -13.39
N LEU A 20 -4.51 -1.65 -12.89
CA LEU A 20 -4.99 -0.38 -13.45
C LEU A 20 -3.90 0.69 -13.41
N THR A 21 -3.19 0.82 -12.29
CA THR A 21 -2.13 1.80 -12.11
C THR A 21 -0.96 1.52 -13.04
N LYS A 22 -0.62 0.25 -13.29
CA LYS A 22 0.43 -0.14 -14.26
C LYS A 22 0.11 0.37 -15.68
N VAL A 23 -1.15 0.30 -16.09
CA VAL A 23 -1.62 0.86 -17.37
C VAL A 23 -1.65 2.39 -17.35
N ALA A 24 -2.03 3.00 -16.23
CA ALA A 24 -2.10 4.45 -16.07
C ALA A 24 -0.72 5.12 -16.08
N THR A 25 0.28 4.52 -15.43
CA THR A 25 1.66 5.02 -15.37
C THR A 25 2.34 5.12 -16.74
N ALA A 26 1.88 4.33 -17.72
CA ALA A 26 2.37 4.41 -19.09
C ALA A 26 1.86 5.65 -19.86
N ARG A 27 0.82 6.32 -19.34
CA ARG A 27 0.13 7.43 -20.00
C ARG A 27 0.33 8.78 -19.32
N VAL A 28 0.45 8.76 -17.99
CA VAL A 28 0.57 9.97 -17.16
C VAL A 28 1.70 9.77 -16.16
N ASN A 29 2.45 10.84 -15.90
CA ASN A 29 3.53 10.84 -14.92
C ASN A 29 3.04 10.39 -13.54
N SER A 30 3.78 9.50 -12.88
CA SER A 30 3.42 8.89 -11.60
C SER A 30 3.17 9.91 -10.47
N ASN A 31 3.86 11.05 -10.46
CA ASN A 31 3.64 12.10 -9.44
C ASN A 31 2.28 12.78 -9.64
N LEU A 32 1.95 13.14 -10.88
CA LEU A 32 0.66 13.73 -11.20
C LEU A 32 -0.48 12.74 -10.95
N GLY A 33 -0.30 11.48 -11.38
CA GLY A 33 -1.25 10.40 -11.15
C GLY A 33 -1.52 10.13 -9.67
N PHE A 34 -0.48 10.21 -8.84
CA PHE A 34 -0.62 10.13 -7.39
C PHE A 34 -1.43 11.31 -6.82
N LEU A 35 -1.14 12.55 -7.23
CA LEU A 35 -1.90 13.73 -6.80
C LEU A 35 -3.39 13.62 -7.19
N ILE A 36 -3.68 13.17 -8.42
CA ILE A 36 -5.05 12.88 -8.85
C ILE A 36 -5.69 11.83 -7.94
N SER A 37 -5.01 10.70 -7.72
CA SER A 37 -5.55 9.59 -6.92
C SER A 37 -5.84 10.00 -5.48
N VAL A 38 -4.93 10.70 -4.81
CA VAL A 38 -5.12 11.14 -3.41
C VAL A 38 -6.21 12.23 -3.32
N SER A 39 -6.32 13.10 -4.32
CA SER A 39 -7.42 14.08 -4.37
C SER A 39 -8.76 13.35 -4.48
N VAL A 40 -8.85 12.34 -5.35
CA VAL A 40 -10.05 11.52 -5.49
C VAL A 40 -10.31 10.68 -4.25
N ASN A 41 -9.29 10.18 -3.53
CA ASN A 41 -9.49 9.48 -2.25
C ASN A 41 -10.31 10.34 -1.28
N VAL A 42 -9.93 11.61 -1.12
CA VAL A 42 -10.62 12.55 -0.24
C VAL A 42 -12.06 12.78 -0.70
N LEU A 43 -12.25 13.13 -1.98
CA LEU A 43 -13.57 13.44 -2.53
C LEU A 43 -14.51 12.23 -2.48
N PHE A 44 -14.00 11.05 -2.84
CA PHE A 44 -14.79 9.83 -2.86
C PHE A 44 -15.09 9.31 -1.45
N ALA A 45 -14.15 9.38 -0.50
CA ALA A 45 -14.45 9.06 0.90
C ALA A 45 -15.48 10.03 1.51
N ALA A 46 -15.40 11.32 1.19
CA ALA A 46 -16.41 12.29 1.61
C ALA A 46 -17.79 11.98 1.00
N LEU A 47 -17.83 11.59 -0.28
CA LEU A 47 -19.05 11.13 -0.94
C LEU A 47 -19.62 9.87 -0.26
N LEU A 48 -18.80 8.88 0.03
CA LEU A 48 -19.24 7.67 0.74
C LEU A 48 -19.77 7.99 2.14
N LEU A 49 -19.12 8.90 2.86
CA LEU A 49 -19.58 9.35 4.17
C LEU A 49 -20.94 10.08 4.07
N LEU A 50 -21.10 10.94 3.06
CA LEU A 50 -22.36 11.61 2.79
C LEU A 50 -23.48 10.62 2.45
N ILE A 51 -23.21 9.62 1.61
CA ILE A 51 -24.15 8.53 1.31
C ILE A 51 -24.50 7.77 2.60
N GLN A 52 -23.52 7.50 3.45
CA GLN A 52 -23.73 6.84 4.74
C GLN A 52 -24.74 7.61 5.60
N PHE A 53 -24.58 8.94 5.72
CA PHE A 53 -25.48 9.79 6.50
C PHE A 53 -26.89 9.93 5.91
N ILE A 54 -27.04 9.94 4.58
CA ILE A 54 -28.33 10.13 3.93
C ILE A 54 -29.17 8.83 3.93
N PHE A 55 -28.53 7.69 3.68
CA PHE A 55 -29.23 6.44 3.39
C PHE A 55 -29.24 5.44 4.55
N PHE A 56 -28.41 5.63 5.57
CA PHE A 56 -28.32 4.70 6.69
C PHE A 56 -28.61 5.43 8.01
N ASP A 57 -29.52 4.88 8.81
CA ASP A 57 -29.79 5.39 10.15
C ASP A 57 -28.64 4.98 11.08
N LEU A 58 -27.67 5.88 11.23
CA LEU A 58 -26.45 5.65 12.02
C LEU A 58 -26.63 5.95 13.51
N GLY A 59 -27.80 6.48 13.91
CA GLY A 59 -27.95 7.15 15.19
C GLY A 59 -26.95 8.31 15.34
N THR A 60 -26.66 8.70 16.58
CA THR A 60 -25.58 9.66 16.86
C THR A 60 -24.24 8.97 16.72
N ILE A 61 -23.40 9.41 15.77
CA ILE A 61 -21.98 9.03 15.75
C ILE A 61 -21.37 9.55 17.05
N GLY A 62 -21.14 8.66 18.01
CA GLY A 62 -20.46 8.99 19.25
C GLY A 62 -19.08 9.56 18.92
N TRP A 63 -18.80 10.76 19.41
CA TRP A 63 -17.50 11.38 19.20
C TRP A 63 -16.43 10.67 20.03
N ASP A 64 -15.33 10.28 19.39
CA ASP A 64 -14.17 9.70 20.08
C ASP A 64 -12.90 10.47 19.69
N THR A 65 -12.42 11.30 20.61
CA THR A 65 -11.23 12.15 20.41
C THR A 65 -9.98 11.32 20.13
N LYS A 66 -9.84 10.16 20.78
CA LYS A 66 -8.66 9.30 20.62
C LYS A 66 -8.62 8.70 19.22
N GLY A 67 -9.72 8.10 18.77
CA GLY A 67 -9.92 7.56 17.43
C GLY A 67 -9.73 8.62 16.35
N PHE A 68 -10.23 9.84 16.56
CA PHE A 68 -10.01 10.97 15.66
C PHE A 68 -8.52 11.24 15.42
N PHE A 69 -7.73 11.41 16.50
CA PHE A 69 -6.30 11.65 16.37
C PHE A 69 -5.52 10.45 15.85
N LEU A 70 -5.93 9.23 16.19
CA LEU A 70 -5.30 8.02 15.66
C LEU A 70 -5.55 7.88 14.15
N PHE A 71 -6.76 8.11 13.64
CA PHE A 71 -7.01 8.08 12.20
C PHE A 71 -6.22 9.15 11.43
N LEU A 72 -6.08 10.34 12.01
CA LEU A 72 -5.18 11.37 11.48
C LEU A 72 -3.73 10.87 11.46
N ALA A 73 -3.21 10.38 12.59
CA ALA A 73 -1.85 9.86 12.71
C ALA A 73 -1.57 8.72 11.72
N ALA A 74 -2.55 7.84 11.47
CA ALA A 74 -2.44 6.81 10.45
C ALA A 74 -2.20 7.40 9.04
N GLY A 75 -2.91 8.47 8.69
CA GLY A 75 -2.71 9.22 7.44
C GLY A 75 -1.32 9.84 7.35
N PHE A 76 -0.82 10.41 8.45
CA PHE A 76 0.54 10.93 8.55
C PHE A 76 1.60 9.85 8.31
N PHE A 77 1.49 8.70 8.98
CA PHE A 77 2.50 7.65 8.84
C PHE A 77 2.46 6.94 7.49
N SER A 78 1.29 6.62 6.95
CA SER A 78 1.20 5.85 5.71
C SER A 78 1.11 6.71 4.45
N THR A 79 0.10 7.58 4.36
CA THR A 79 -0.18 8.39 3.17
C THR A 79 0.89 9.44 2.94
N TYR A 80 1.52 9.95 4.01
CA TYR A 80 2.58 10.94 3.93
C TYR A 80 3.98 10.33 4.08
N LEU A 81 4.42 9.95 5.29
CA LEU A 81 5.80 9.48 5.53
C LEU A 81 6.15 8.22 4.74
N GLY A 82 5.34 7.16 4.87
CA GLY A 82 5.53 5.89 4.17
C GLY A 82 5.63 6.09 2.66
N ARG A 83 4.75 6.93 2.11
CA ARG A 83 4.76 7.27 0.69
C ARG A 83 5.95 8.12 0.25
N TRP A 84 6.36 9.09 1.07
CA TRP A 84 7.54 9.90 0.76
C TRP A 84 8.79 9.02 0.69
N PHE A 85 9.05 8.21 1.71
CA PHE A 85 10.15 7.26 1.70
C PHE A 85 10.05 6.26 0.53
N PHE A 86 8.84 5.84 0.15
CA PHE A 86 8.63 4.98 -1.01
C PHE A 86 9.05 5.65 -2.32
N PHE A 87 8.63 6.90 -2.55
CA PHE A 87 9.00 7.63 -3.76
C PHE A 87 10.51 7.94 -3.82
N GLU A 88 11.14 8.27 -2.70
CA GLU A 88 12.60 8.39 -2.64
C GLU A 88 13.30 7.05 -2.93
N THR A 89 12.71 5.94 -2.47
CA THR A 89 13.20 4.60 -2.79
C THR A 89 13.08 4.31 -4.29
N ILE A 90 11.95 4.63 -4.91
CA ILE A 90 11.76 4.49 -6.36
C ILE A 90 12.79 5.33 -7.12
N ALA A 91 13.03 6.57 -6.71
CA ALA A 91 14.00 7.46 -7.34
C ALA A 91 15.45 6.93 -7.24
N LYS A 92 15.78 6.17 -6.19
CA LYS A 92 17.15 5.67 -5.93
C LYS A 92 17.40 4.23 -6.37
N LEU A 93 16.42 3.35 -6.24
CA LEU A 93 16.54 1.91 -6.49
C LEU A 93 15.73 1.44 -7.70
N GLY A 94 14.87 2.29 -8.24
CA GLY A 94 13.90 1.91 -9.25
C GLY A 94 12.63 1.26 -8.65
N PRO A 95 11.52 1.25 -9.40
CA PRO A 95 10.21 0.80 -8.93
C PRO A 95 10.15 -0.68 -8.57
N THR A 96 10.94 -1.54 -9.23
CA THR A 96 10.91 -2.99 -8.99
C THR A 96 11.49 -3.30 -7.62
N ARG A 97 12.70 -2.80 -7.33
CA ARG A 97 13.35 -2.98 -6.04
C ARG A 97 12.56 -2.34 -4.90
N ALA A 98 12.05 -1.12 -5.11
CA ALA A 98 11.22 -0.44 -4.11
C ALA A 98 10.00 -1.29 -3.71
N SER A 99 9.33 -1.90 -4.69
CA SER A 99 8.16 -2.75 -4.45
C SER A 99 8.52 -4.07 -3.77
N ALA A 100 9.68 -4.68 -4.10
CA ALA A 100 10.16 -5.88 -3.41
C ALA A 100 10.41 -5.63 -1.91
N PHE A 101 10.95 -4.46 -1.54
CA PHE A 101 11.11 -4.09 -0.14
C PHE A 101 9.79 -3.84 0.59
N GLN A 102 8.73 -3.37 -0.11
CA GLN A 102 7.42 -3.19 0.50
C GLN A 102 6.79 -4.49 1.01
N VAL A 103 7.26 -5.65 0.54
CA VAL A 103 6.84 -6.95 1.08
C VAL A 103 7.33 -7.21 2.50
N SER A 104 8.20 -6.36 3.05
CA SER A 104 8.50 -6.34 4.49
C SER A 104 7.41 -5.68 5.35
N ASN A 105 6.44 -4.96 4.76
CA ASN A 105 5.37 -4.29 5.50
C ASN A 105 4.49 -5.27 6.32
N PRO A 106 3.97 -6.38 5.76
CA PRO A 106 3.22 -7.37 6.55
C PRO A 106 4.05 -7.96 7.71
N LEU A 107 5.36 -8.14 7.52
CA LEU A 107 6.26 -8.60 8.58
C LEU A 107 6.35 -7.59 9.73
N PHE A 108 6.61 -6.31 9.44
CA PHE A 108 6.61 -5.26 10.46
C PHE A 108 5.27 -5.13 11.16
N THR A 109 4.16 -5.21 10.40
CA THR A 109 2.82 -5.14 10.95
C THR A 109 2.57 -6.27 11.93
N THR A 110 2.95 -7.51 11.56
CA THR A 110 2.81 -8.69 12.42
C THR A 110 3.63 -8.55 13.68
N ILE A 111 4.92 -8.19 13.58
CA ILE A 111 5.81 -8.06 14.74
C ILE A 111 5.27 -7.01 15.73
N ILE A 112 4.87 -5.84 15.22
CA ILE A 112 4.40 -4.76 16.08
C ILE A 112 3.01 -5.09 16.65
N ALA A 113 2.09 -5.64 15.85
CA ALA A 113 0.77 -6.00 16.35
C ALA A 113 0.83 -7.12 17.40
N TRP A 114 1.55 -8.21 17.11
CA TRP A 114 1.69 -9.29 18.07
C TRP A 114 2.46 -8.86 19.33
N GLY A 115 3.53 -8.08 19.17
CA GLY A 115 4.38 -7.66 20.30
C GLY A 115 3.84 -6.51 21.15
N PHE A 116 3.11 -5.55 20.56
CA PHE A 116 2.66 -4.33 21.26
C PHE A 116 1.14 -4.23 21.44
N LEU A 117 0.35 -4.97 20.66
CA LEU A 117 -1.12 -4.98 20.78
C LEU A 117 -1.65 -6.23 21.49
N GLU A 118 -0.76 -7.11 21.95
CA GLU A 118 -1.09 -8.35 22.67
C GLU A 118 -2.13 -9.20 21.92
N GLU A 119 -2.03 -9.25 20.58
CA GLU A 119 -2.94 -10.04 19.75
C GLU A 119 -2.90 -11.51 20.17
N LYS A 120 -4.08 -12.08 20.44
CA LYS A 120 -4.24 -13.50 20.76
C LYS A 120 -4.17 -14.31 19.47
N LEU A 121 -2.95 -14.58 19.01
CA LEU A 121 -2.67 -15.48 17.89
C LEU A 121 -2.49 -16.90 18.42
N ASP A 122 -3.21 -17.85 17.83
CA ASP A 122 -3.02 -19.26 18.15
C ASP A 122 -1.86 -19.87 17.33
N SER A 123 -1.60 -21.17 17.52
CA SER A 123 -0.54 -21.85 16.75
C SER A 123 -0.86 -21.95 15.25
N THR A 124 -2.13 -21.98 14.89
CA THR A 124 -2.61 -22.03 13.51
C THR A 124 -2.34 -20.70 12.83
N ASP A 125 -2.68 -19.58 13.47
CA ASP A 125 -2.43 -18.21 13.01
C ASP A 125 -0.94 -17.98 12.75
N LEU A 126 -0.09 -18.37 13.71
CA LEU A 126 1.36 -18.23 13.58
C LEU A 126 1.91 -19.05 12.40
N SER A 127 1.41 -20.28 12.20
CA SER A 127 1.79 -21.12 11.08
C SER A 127 1.36 -20.52 9.74
N ALA A 128 0.14 -19.98 9.67
CA ALA A 128 -0.40 -19.35 8.48
C ALA A 128 0.35 -18.06 8.13
N ILE A 129 0.64 -17.23 9.14
CA ILE A 129 1.45 -16.03 9.00
C ILE A 129 2.83 -16.37 8.45
N PHE A 130 3.49 -17.39 9.02
CA PHE A 130 4.79 -17.83 8.55
C PHE A 130 4.76 -18.27 7.08
N LEU A 131 3.79 -19.11 6.70
CA LEU A 131 3.62 -19.58 5.32
C LEU A 131 3.38 -18.42 4.34
N MET A 132 2.50 -17.47 4.69
CA MET A 132 2.23 -16.31 3.84
C MET A 132 3.42 -15.38 3.71
N LEU A 133 4.14 -15.10 4.80
CA LEU A 133 5.34 -14.26 4.76
C LEU A 133 6.45 -14.90 3.91
N LEU A 134 6.67 -16.21 4.08
CA LEU A 134 7.62 -16.97 3.27
C LEU A 134 7.23 -16.97 1.79
N GLY A 135 5.94 -17.19 1.51
CA GLY A 135 5.41 -17.16 0.15
C GLY A 135 5.57 -15.79 -0.51
N LEU A 136 5.19 -14.72 0.19
CA LEU A 136 5.36 -13.34 -0.25
C LEU A 136 6.82 -13.00 -0.53
N PHE A 137 7.74 -13.46 0.33
CA PHE A 137 9.18 -13.31 0.13
C PHE A 137 9.66 -14.01 -1.14
N LEU A 138 9.21 -15.24 -1.40
CA LEU A 138 9.57 -15.98 -2.61
C LEU A 138 9.01 -15.33 -3.89
N VAL A 139 7.77 -14.82 -3.86
CA VAL A 139 7.19 -14.09 -5.00
C VAL A 139 7.97 -12.81 -5.31
N SER A 140 8.45 -12.14 -4.27
CA SER A 140 9.19 -10.88 -4.39
C SER A 140 10.67 -11.07 -4.73
N TYR A 141 11.14 -12.31 -4.81
CA TYR A 141 12.52 -12.61 -5.19
C TYR A 141 12.74 -12.24 -6.66
N ILE A 142 13.46 -11.13 -6.86
CA ILE A 142 13.69 -10.50 -8.16
C ILE A 142 14.29 -11.52 -9.16
N SER A 143 13.62 -11.70 -10.30
CA SER A 143 14.17 -12.43 -11.44
C SER A 143 15.37 -11.68 -12.01
N LYS A 144 16.52 -12.36 -12.18
CA LYS A 144 17.81 -11.78 -12.63
C LYS A 144 17.67 -10.82 -13.83
N ARG A 145 16.77 -11.11 -14.76
CA ARG A 145 16.55 -10.34 -15.99
C ARG A 145 16.08 -8.89 -15.74
N ALA A 146 15.19 -8.67 -14.78
CA ALA A 146 14.68 -7.34 -14.45
C ALA A 146 15.69 -6.51 -13.64
N GLY A 147 16.52 -7.18 -12.84
CA GLY A 147 17.56 -6.52 -12.06
C GLY A 147 18.72 -6.01 -12.90
N ASP A 148 19.08 -6.70 -13.98
CA ASP A 148 20.23 -6.35 -14.83
C ASP A 148 19.95 -5.13 -15.72
N GLU A 149 18.74 -5.00 -16.29
CA GLU A 149 18.32 -3.83 -17.08
C GLU A 149 18.19 -2.57 -16.20
N GLU A 150 17.66 -2.70 -14.98
CA GLU A 150 17.46 -1.58 -14.03
C GLU A 150 18.80 -1.11 -13.42
N VAL A 151 19.74 -2.03 -13.18
CA VAL A 151 21.11 -1.68 -12.76
C VAL A 151 21.87 -0.96 -13.86
N ALA A 152 21.74 -1.40 -15.11
CA ALA A 152 22.37 -0.72 -16.25
C ALA A 152 21.85 0.73 -16.41
N ALA A 153 20.52 0.93 -16.35
CA ALA A 153 19.89 2.25 -16.41
C ALA A 153 20.27 3.15 -15.23
N THR A 154 20.33 2.59 -14.02
CA THR A 154 20.72 3.33 -12.81
C THR A 154 22.23 3.68 -12.83
N GLN A 155 23.08 2.79 -13.34
CA GLN A 155 24.51 3.02 -13.49
C GLN A 155 24.84 4.07 -14.56
N GLU A 156 24.08 4.14 -15.66
CA GLU A 156 24.20 5.25 -16.62
C GLU A 156 23.81 6.59 -16.01
N MET A 157 22.75 6.64 -15.18
CA MET A 157 22.34 7.85 -14.48
C MET A 157 23.34 8.27 -13.38
N ILE A 158 23.99 7.32 -12.70
CA ILE A 158 24.99 7.59 -11.66
C ILE A 158 26.33 8.02 -12.27
N LYS A 159 26.69 7.53 -13.48
CA LYS A 159 27.90 7.98 -14.20
C LYS A 159 27.92 9.49 -14.49
N SER A 160 26.79 10.19 -14.42
CA SER A 160 26.70 11.64 -14.62
C SER A 160 26.92 12.48 -13.34
N ARG A 161 27.19 11.88 -12.18
CA ARG A 161 27.48 12.59 -10.92
C ARG A 161 28.80 12.13 -10.30
N THR A 162 29.73 13.09 -10.15
CA THR A 162 31.13 12.91 -9.80
C THR A 162 31.37 12.09 -8.51
N PHE A 163 32.29 11.15 -8.65
CA PHE A 163 32.73 10.13 -7.71
C PHE A 163 33.72 10.71 -6.67
N LYS A 164 33.28 11.05 -5.45
CA LYS A 164 34.19 11.25 -4.30
C LYS A 164 33.45 11.34 -2.95
N GLN A 165 33.05 10.21 -2.38
CA GLN A 165 33.15 9.92 -0.94
C GLN A 165 32.52 8.57 -0.65
N PHE A 166 33.33 7.65 -0.13
CA PHE A 166 32.95 6.29 0.18
C PHE A 166 33.27 6.04 1.66
N VAL A 167 32.46 5.17 2.26
CA VAL A 167 32.56 4.53 3.59
C VAL A 167 31.83 5.23 4.76
N VAL A 168 30.92 4.46 5.37
CA VAL A 168 30.03 4.67 6.55
C VAL A 168 28.81 5.58 6.37
N GLY A 169 28.86 6.68 5.60
CA GLY A 169 27.68 7.52 5.27
C GLY A 169 26.67 6.91 4.29
N GLN A 170 26.87 5.65 3.90
CA GLN A 170 26.33 5.04 2.69
C GLN A 170 25.03 4.24 2.91
N LEU A 171 24.66 3.91 4.15
CA LEU A 171 23.37 3.25 4.44
C LEU A 171 22.18 4.21 4.30
N ILE A 172 22.36 5.49 4.63
CA ILE A 172 21.33 6.54 4.46
C ILE A 172 21.27 7.01 2.99
N GLN A 173 22.37 6.83 2.22
CA GLN A 173 22.42 7.12 0.79
C GLN A 173 21.94 5.96 -0.10
N THR A 174 22.01 4.71 0.36
CA THR A 174 21.48 3.55 -0.35
C THR A 174 19.96 3.53 -0.14
N GLY A 175 19.17 3.58 -1.20
CA GLY A 175 17.70 3.60 -1.08
C GLY A 175 17.10 2.41 -0.30
N ILE A 176 17.91 1.44 0.15
CA ILE A 176 17.51 0.30 0.98
C ILE A 176 16.98 0.75 2.35
N LEU A 177 17.68 1.66 3.05
CA LEU A 177 17.18 2.15 4.35
C LEU A 177 15.86 2.88 4.18
N LEU A 178 15.73 3.68 3.11
CA LEU A 178 14.49 4.38 2.79
C LEU A 178 13.36 3.38 2.46
N ALA A 179 13.68 2.24 1.83
CA ALA A 179 12.71 1.20 1.52
C ALA A 179 12.17 0.53 2.80
N PHE A 180 13.06 0.23 3.75
CA PHE A 180 12.67 -0.29 5.06
C PHE A 180 11.89 0.73 5.88
N LEU A 181 12.33 1.99 5.92
CA LEU A 181 11.59 3.07 6.59
C LEU A 181 10.20 3.24 5.99
N SER A 182 10.07 3.19 4.66
CA SER A 182 8.78 3.23 3.98
C SER A 182 7.86 2.12 4.48
N SER A 183 8.34 0.87 4.41
CA SER A 183 7.57 -0.31 4.81
C SER A 183 7.20 -0.28 6.30
N PHE A 184 8.10 0.21 7.15
CA PHE A 184 7.89 0.39 8.58
C PHE A 184 6.83 1.45 8.88
N PHE A 185 6.89 2.62 8.23
CA PHE A 185 5.88 3.67 8.41
C PHE A 185 4.51 3.28 7.84
N TYR A 186 4.47 2.52 6.74
CA TYR A 186 3.23 1.91 6.28
C TYR A 186 2.65 0.93 7.31
N ALA A 187 3.48 0.08 7.91
CA ALA A 187 3.07 -0.85 8.96
C ALA A 187 2.51 -0.10 10.19
N ILE A 188 3.23 0.92 10.68
CA ILE A 188 2.72 1.78 11.77
C ILE A 188 1.38 2.40 11.38
N GLY A 189 1.25 2.93 10.17
CA GLY A 189 -0.01 3.51 9.72
C GLY A 189 -1.18 2.52 9.73
N ASN A 190 -0.95 1.27 9.32
CA ASN A 190 -1.96 0.21 9.35
C ASN A 190 -2.30 -0.23 10.78
N ILE A 191 -1.30 -0.31 11.66
CA ILE A 191 -1.51 -0.59 13.08
C ILE A 191 -2.34 0.49 13.75
N VAL A 192 -1.96 1.76 13.55
CA VAL A 192 -2.68 2.90 14.11
C VAL A 192 -4.13 2.93 13.63
N ARG A 193 -4.41 2.56 12.36
CA ARG A 193 -5.79 2.37 11.86
C ARG A 193 -6.53 1.26 12.59
N GLY A 194 -5.87 0.12 12.80
CA GLY A 194 -6.42 -0.99 13.56
C GLY A 194 -6.77 -0.59 14.99
N VAL A 195 -5.90 0.13 15.70
CA VAL A 195 -6.19 0.65 17.04
C VAL A 195 -7.32 1.69 17.02
N ALA A 196 -7.34 2.56 16.01
CA ALA A 196 -8.35 3.59 15.85
C ALA A 196 -9.74 2.97 15.66
N ILE A 197 -9.88 1.96 14.79
CA ILE A 197 -11.19 1.34 14.52
C ILE A 197 -11.74 0.56 15.72
N GLN A 198 -10.86 0.04 16.58
CA GLN A 198 -11.26 -0.61 17.83
C GLN A 198 -11.79 0.38 18.88
N SER A 199 -11.30 1.62 18.86
CA SER A 199 -11.79 2.70 19.75
C SER A 199 -13.00 3.41 19.17
N TRP A 200 -12.97 3.72 17.87
CA TRP A 200 -13.98 4.48 17.16
C TRP A 200 -14.39 3.75 15.88
N ASN A 201 -15.53 3.06 15.94
CA ASN A 201 -16.04 2.19 14.87
C ASN A 201 -16.60 2.99 13.68
N GLN A 202 -15.75 3.73 12.99
CA GLN A 202 -16.09 4.58 11.84
C GLN A 202 -15.05 4.41 10.72
N PRO A 203 -15.12 3.32 9.94
CA PRO A 203 -14.08 3.00 8.95
C PRO A 203 -14.04 3.98 7.77
N ILE A 204 -15.21 4.46 7.32
CA ILE A 204 -15.31 5.45 6.23
C ILE A 204 -14.72 6.79 6.69
N LEU A 205 -15.16 7.28 7.86
CA LEU A 205 -14.67 8.53 8.43
C LEU A 205 -13.17 8.44 8.75
N GLY A 206 -12.71 7.32 9.30
CA GLY A 206 -11.29 7.09 9.54
C GLY A 206 -10.45 7.06 8.26
N GLY A 207 -10.96 6.46 7.19
CA GLY A 207 -10.39 6.52 5.86
C GLY A 207 -10.29 7.96 5.33
N LEU A 208 -11.37 8.74 5.48
CA LEU A 208 -11.43 10.15 5.09
C LEU A 208 -10.42 11.01 5.86
N LEU A 209 -10.37 10.92 7.19
CA LEU A 209 -9.44 11.69 8.02
C LEU A 209 -7.98 11.39 7.65
N GLY A 210 -7.64 10.12 7.49
CA GLY A 210 -6.29 9.71 7.10
C GLY A 210 -5.94 10.18 5.68
N ALA A 211 -6.89 10.13 4.73
CA ALA A 211 -6.70 10.64 3.38
C ALA A 211 -6.55 12.17 3.36
N LEU A 212 -7.36 12.89 4.14
CA LEU A 212 -7.33 14.35 4.27
C LEU A 212 -5.99 14.84 4.80
N LEU A 213 -5.51 14.29 5.93
CA LEU A 213 -4.23 14.75 6.48
C LEU A 213 -3.07 14.43 5.54
N GLY A 214 -3.06 13.22 4.98
CA GLY A 214 -2.05 12.82 3.99
C GLY A 214 -2.03 13.74 2.77
N PHE A 215 -3.21 14.07 2.25
CA PHE A 215 -3.39 15.01 1.14
C PHE A 215 -2.87 16.41 1.50
N LEU A 216 -3.30 16.98 2.63
CA LEU A 216 -2.89 18.32 3.06
C LEU A 216 -1.38 18.44 3.21
N LEU A 217 -0.76 17.47 3.91
CA LEU A 217 0.69 17.48 4.09
C LEU A 217 1.41 17.35 2.75
N HIS A 218 0.93 16.49 1.86
CA HIS A 218 1.54 16.33 0.55
C HIS A 218 1.38 17.59 -0.33
N VAL A 219 0.22 18.25 -0.28
CA VAL A 219 -0.01 19.53 -0.97
C VAL A 219 0.93 20.62 -0.45
N ILE A 220 1.14 20.68 0.86
CA ILE A 220 1.98 21.70 1.51
C ILE A 220 3.47 21.47 1.19
N THR A 221 3.95 20.22 1.18
CA THR A 221 5.38 19.94 1.01
C THR A 221 5.81 19.67 -0.43
N ASN A 222 4.89 19.22 -1.29
CA ASN A 222 5.21 18.93 -2.68
C ASN A 222 5.06 20.17 -3.58
N LYS A 223 6.20 20.64 -4.11
CA LYS A 223 6.25 21.78 -5.05
C LYS A 223 5.51 21.50 -6.38
N SER A 224 5.37 20.24 -6.78
CA SER A 224 4.66 19.84 -8.01
C SER A 224 3.17 20.23 -7.98
N THR A 225 2.57 20.36 -6.79
CA THR A 225 1.17 20.77 -6.64
C THR A 225 0.87 22.14 -7.27
N ARG A 226 1.86 23.03 -7.36
CA ARG A 226 1.69 24.37 -7.97
C ARG A 226 1.36 24.31 -9.46
N HIS A 227 1.78 23.27 -10.16
CA HIS A 227 1.57 23.10 -11.60
C HIS A 227 0.47 22.08 -11.92
N PHE A 228 -0.18 21.50 -10.91
CA PHE A 228 -1.17 20.43 -11.03
C PHE A 228 -2.21 20.67 -12.14
N TRP A 229 -2.88 21.82 -12.13
CA TRP A 229 -3.91 22.15 -13.11
C TRP A 229 -3.37 22.31 -14.53
N SER A 230 -2.13 22.80 -14.67
CA SER A 230 -1.47 22.94 -15.98
C SER A 230 -1.06 21.58 -16.53
N GLU A 231 -0.53 20.71 -15.67
CA GLU A 231 -0.11 19.36 -16.05
C GLU A 231 -1.30 18.46 -16.40
N ILE A 232 -2.43 18.54 -15.66
CA ILE A 232 -3.66 17.80 -16.00
C ILE A 232 -4.18 18.18 -17.39
N LYS A 233 -4.23 19.48 -17.71
CA LYS A 233 -4.75 19.95 -19.01
C LYS A 233 -3.92 19.45 -20.19
N LYS A 234 -2.63 19.20 -19.97
CA LYS A 234 -1.68 18.71 -20.98
C LYS A 234 -1.59 17.18 -21.04
N SER A 235 -2.16 16.49 -20.06
CA SER A 235 -2.03 15.04 -19.91
C SER A 235 -3.06 14.26 -20.74
N ASP A 236 -2.74 13.00 -21.02
CA ASP A 236 -3.68 12.07 -21.67
C ASP A 236 -4.94 11.89 -20.81
N ARG A 237 -6.11 12.23 -21.38
CA ARG A 237 -7.41 12.15 -20.68
C ARG A 237 -7.73 10.74 -20.20
N THR A 238 -7.30 9.73 -20.97
CA THR A 238 -7.50 8.32 -20.61
C THR A 238 -6.70 7.96 -19.37
N GLY A 239 -5.41 8.33 -19.34
CA GLY A 239 -4.56 8.14 -18.16
C GLY A 239 -5.05 8.89 -16.92
N VAL A 240 -5.53 10.13 -17.07
CA VAL A 240 -6.16 10.89 -15.97
C VAL A 240 -7.38 10.13 -15.43
N THR A 241 -8.23 9.61 -16.32
CA THR A 241 -9.42 8.83 -15.92
C THR A 241 -9.05 7.55 -15.17
N PHE A 242 -8.03 6.82 -15.62
CA PHE A 242 -7.53 5.65 -14.90
C PHE A 242 -7.01 5.99 -13.51
N TYR A 243 -6.33 7.14 -13.33
CA TYR A 243 -5.92 7.58 -12.01
C TYR A 243 -7.08 8.02 -11.11
N MET A 244 -8.14 8.62 -11.68
CA MET A 244 -9.35 8.91 -10.91
C MET A 244 -10.03 7.63 -10.42
N ILE A 245 -10.19 6.63 -11.29
CA ILE A 245 -10.74 5.31 -10.92
C ILE A 245 -9.84 4.64 -9.87
N SER A 246 -8.52 4.71 -10.06
CA SER A 246 -7.53 4.20 -9.09
C SER A 246 -7.71 4.82 -7.70
N GLY A 247 -7.94 6.13 -7.61
CA GLY A 247 -8.26 6.78 -6.34
C GLY A 247 -9.50 6.20 -5.66
N ALA A 248 -10.61 6.11 -6.40
CA ALA A 248 -11.86 5.54 -5.85
C ALA A 248 -11.68 4.08 -5.37
N ILE A 249 -10.99 3.25 -6.15
CA ILE A 249 -10.69 1.86 -5.76
C ILE A 249 -9.78 1.82 -4.54
N THR A 250 -8.72 2.64 -4.52
CA THR A 250 -7.73 2.66 -3.42
C THR A 250 -8.38 3.00 -2.10
N ILE A 251 -9.22 4.04 -2.04
CA ILE A 251 -9.86 4.43 -0.80
C ILE A 251 -10.94 3.43 -0.37
N SER A 252 -11.65 2.82 -1.31
CA SER A 252 -12.61 1.75 -1.04
C SER A 252 -11.92 0.52 -0.44
N ALA A 253 -10.78 0.13 -1.01
CA ALA A 253 -9.94 -0.95 -0.49
C ALA A 253 -9.47 -0.62 0.92
N GLN A 254 -8.94 0.59 1.13
CA GLN A 254 -8.44 1.03 2.43
C GLN A 254 -9.54 1.03 3.50
N ILE A 255 -10.76 1.49 3.18
CA ILE A 255 -11.91 1.46 4.09
C ILE A 255 -12.28 0.00 4.42
N ALA A 256 -12.28 -0.90 3.44
CA ALA A 256 -12.56 -2.32 3.66
C ALA A 256 -11.51 -2.98 4.58
N VAL A 257 -10.21 -2.65 4.42
CA VAL A 257 -9.16 -3.11 5.36
C VAL A 257 -9.42 -2.60 6.77
N ILE A 258 -9.69 -1.29 6.93
CA ILE A 258 -9.96 -0.70 8.25
C ILE A 258 -11.15 -1.41 8.90
N ALA A 259 -12.23 -1.62 8.13
CA ALA A 259 -13.41 -2.32 8.60
C ALA A 259 -13.09 -3.78 8.98
N SER A 260 -12.22 -4.48 8.23
CA SER A 260 -11.82 -5.86 8.57
C SER A 260 -11.11 -5.96 9.92
N MET A 261 -10.24 -4.99 10.24
CA MET A 261 -9.46 -4.94 11.49
C MET A 261 -10.32 -4.76 12.74
N ARG A 262 -11.63 -4.46 12.58
CA ARG A 262 -12.59 -4.49 13.68
C ARG A 262 -12.90 -5.92 14.15
N TYR A 263 -12.92 -6.87 13.22
CA TYR A 263 -13.45 -8.22 13.42
C TYR A 263 -12.36 -9.28 13.55
N ILE A 264 -11.20 -9.06 12.94
CA ILE A 264 -10.06 -9.98 12.97
C ILE A 264 -8.80 -9.25 13.42
N PRO A 265 -7.77 -9.97 13.91
CA PRO A 265 -6.48 -9.39 14.24
C PRO A 265 -5.91 -8.52 13.11
N ILE A 266 -5.26 -7.42 13.48
CA ILE A 266 -4.66 -6.43 12.58
C ILE A 266 -3.57 -7.09 11.73
N SER A 267 -2.76 -7.97 12.34
CA SER A 267 -1.75 -8.77 11.65
C SER A 267 -2.36 -9.59 10.51
N ILE A 268 -3.43 -10.34 10.80
CA ILE A 268 -4.15 -11.19 9.85
C ILE A 268 -4.80 -10.35 8.75
N ALA A 269 -5.57 -9.31 9.10
CA ALA A 269 -6.22 -8.42 8.14
C ALA A 269 -5.24 -7.83 7.13
N ASN A 270 -4.10 -7.33 7.62
CA ASN A 270 -3.08 -6.72 6.79
C ASN A 270 -2.37 -7.75 5.91
N LEU A 271 -2.14 -8.97 6.42
CA LEU A 271 -1.47 -10.03 5.68
C LEU A 271 -2.34 -10.58 4.53
N ILE A 272 -3.64 -10.79 4.77
CA ILE A 272 -4.61 -11.14 3.72
C ILE A 272 -4.62 -10.04 2.65
N THR A 273 -4.75 -8.78 3.07
CA THR A 273 -4.84 -7.63 2.16
C THR A 273 -3.61 -7.49 1.28
N LEU A 274 -2.41 -7.63 1.86
CA LEU A 274 -1.14 -7.42 1.16
C LEU A 274 -0.69 -8.64 0.35
N SER A 275 -1.45 -9.73 0.37
CA SER A 275 -1.25 -10.91 -0.47
C SER A 275 -1.67 -10.71 -1.93
N THR A 276 -1.64 -9.45 -2.42
CA THR A 276 -1.96 -9.07 -3.81
C THR A 276 -1.23 -9.87 -4.88
N PRO A 277 0.01 -10.37 -4.68
CA PRO A 277 0.67 -11.17 -5.71
C PRO A 277 -0.07 -12.46 -6.09
N ILE A 278 -0.93 -13.00 -5.21
CA ILE A 278 -1.80 -14.15 -5.56
C ILE A 278 -2.67 -13.84 -6.78
N ILE A 279 -3.18 -12.62 -6.89
CA ILE A 279 -4.07 -12.20 -7.98
C ILE A 279 -3.28 -11.48 -9.08
N VAL A 280 -2.39 -10.56 -8.70
CA VAL A 280 -1.67 -9.71 -9.64
C VAL A 280 -0.76 -10.54 -10.54
N THR A 281 0.01 -11.48 -10.00
CA THR A 281 0.98 -12.26 -10.79
C THR A 281 0.33 -13.08 -11.91
N PRO A 282 -0.70 -13.93 -11.67
CA PRO A 282 -1.34 -14.66 -12.76
C PRO A 282 -2.05 -13.74 -13.76
N VAL A 283 -2.76 -12.71 -13.30
CA VAL A 283 -3.47 -11.79 -14.21
C VAL A 283 -2.46 -11.00 -15.07
N SER A 284 -1.36 -10.54 -14.46
CA SER A 284 -0.30 -9.83 -15.16
C SER A 284 0.42 -10.70 -16.19
N TYR A 285 0.62 -11.99 -15.90
CA TYR A 285 1.17 -12.96 -16.87
C TYR A 285 0.35 -13.02 -18.15
N PHE A 286 -0.97 -13.16 -18.04
CA PHE A 286 -1.87 -13.27 -19.19
C PHE A 286 -2.05 -11.94 -19.92
N LEU A 287 -2.21 -10.83 -19.20
CA LEU A 287 -2.43 -9.51 -19.80
C LEU A 287 -1.17 -8.92 -20.44
N PHE A 288 -0.01 -9.09 -19.80
CA PHE A 288 1.25 -8.45 -20.22
C PHE A 288 2.28 -9.44 -20.78
N LYS A 289 1.87 -10.66 -21.16
CA LYS A 289 2.69 -11.67 -21.84
C LYS A 289 4.03 -11.97 -21.15
N ASN A 290 3.97 -12.23 -19.84
CA ASN A 290 5.14 -12.59 -19.01
C ASN A 290 6.30 -11.57 -18.98
N GLN A 291 6.02 -10.27 -19.14
CA GLN A 291 7.04 -9.23 -18.91
C GLN A 291 7.66 -9.29 -17.49
N GLU A 292 6.94 -9.85 -16.52
CA GLU A 292 7.39 -9.96 -15.12
C GLU A 292 8.34 -11.15 -14.86
N GLY A 293 8.54 -12.02 -15.85
CA GLY A 293 9.53 -13.11 -15.75
C GLY A 293 9.22 -14.10 -14.62
N ILE A 294 8.00 -14.64 -14.61
CA ILE A 294 7.54 -15.62 -13.60
C ILE A 294 8.51 -16.81 -13.53
N THR A 295 8.97 -17.10 -12.32
CA THR A 295 9.88 -18.21 -12.04
C THR A 295 9.19 -19.33 -11.28
N TYR A 296 9.81 -20.50 -11.20
CA TYR A 296 9.30 -21.59 -10.34
C TYR A 296 9.19 -21.17 -8.86
N LYS A 297 10.07 -20.27 -8.38
CA LYS A 297 10.00 -19.70 -7.03
C LYS A 297 8.73 -18.87 -6.83
N THR A 298 8.30 -18.15 -7.85
CA THR A 298 7.05 -17.38 -7.84
C THR A 298 5.85 -18.29 -7.66
N ILE A 299 5.81 -19.43 -8.37
CA ILE A 299 4.72 -20.41 -8.26
C ILE A 299 4.69 -21.03 -6.86
N ILE A 300 5.83 -21.48 -6.34
CA ILE A 300 5.94 -22.01 -4.97
C ILE A 300 5.48 -20.95 -3.97
N GLY A 301 5.90 -19.70 -4.16
CA GLY A 301 5.49 -18.58 -3.32
C GLY A 301 3.98 -18.41 -3.29
N ILE A 302 3.30 -18.36 -4.44
CA ILE A 302 1.84 -18.27 -4.54
C ILE A 302 1.15 -19.43 -3.80
N VAL A 303 1.64 -20.66 -3.98
CA VAL A 303 1.09 -21.84 -3.29
C VAL A 303 1.23 -21.69 -1.78
N LEU A 304 2.36 -21.24 -1.27
CA LEU A 304 2.55 -21.01 0.18
C LEU A 304 1.61 -19.94 0.72
N VAL A 305 1.43 -18.81 0.00
CA VAL A 305 0.49 -17.77 0.44
C VAL A 305 -0.95 -18.28 0.42
N MET A 306 -1.35 -19.02 -0.62
CA MET A 306 -2.68 -19.63 -0.71
C MET A 306 -2.93 -20.65 0.41
N SER A 307 -1.95 -21.49 0.73
CA SER A 307 -2.06 -22.45 1.83
C SER A 307 -2.22 -21.74 3.18
N GLY A 308 -1.42 -20.72 3.45
CA GLY A 308 -1.56 -19.91 4.67
C GLY A 308 -2.90 -19.19 4.74
N LEU A 309 -3.39 -18.64 3.61
CA LEU A 309 -4.71 -18.02 3.53
C LEU A 309 -5.84 -19.02 3.81
N CYS A 310 -5.75 -20.25 3.30
CA CYS A 310 -6.72 -21.31 3.57
C CYS A 310 -6.76 -21.67 5.06
N LEU A 311 -5.60 -21.74 5.73
CA LEU A 311 -5.52 -22.03 7.17
C LEU A 311 -6.18 -20.96 8.05
N ILE A 312 -6.25 -19.71 7.58
CA ILE A 312 -6.91 -18.62 8.32
C ILE A 312 -8.43 -18.62 8.11
N ILE A 313 -8.88 -19.06 6.94
CA ILE A 313 -10.30 -19.00 6.55
C ILE A 313 -11.09 -20.23 7.04
N LEU A 314 -10.43 -21.39 7.15
CA LEU A 314 -11.02 -22.68 7.55
C LEU A 314 -11.00 -22.86 9.06
#